data_AF-A0A973FK97-F1
#
_entry.id   AF-A0A973FK97-F1
#
_cell.length_a   1.000
_cell.length_b   1.000
_cell.length_c   1.000
_cell.angle_alpha   90.00
_cell.angle_beta   90.00
_cell.angle_gamma   90.00
#
_symmetry.space_group_name_H-M   'P 1'
#
loop_
_entity.id
_entity.type
_entity.pdbx_description
1 polymer ?
#
loop_
_entity_poly.entity_id
_entity_poly.type
_entity_poly.pdbx_seq_one_letter_code
_entity_poly.pdbx_strand_id
1 'polypeptide(L)'
;MFGLDKNKNTNIEQDALLQSEDLYRQGVATIKDLIAPAAMKIGANHLQIGETFARTLFVVAYPRYLHTNWFSPIINIDFAMDMSMFVHPIDTVD
;
A
#
# COMPACT_ATOMS: atom_id res chain seq x y z
N MET A 1 52.28 -9.55 36.66
CA MET A 1 51.16 -10.46 36.31
C MET A 1 50.12 -9.60 35.58
N PHE A 2 50.14 -9.64 34.24
CA PHE A 2 49.31 -8.77 33.40
C PHE A 2 47.87 -9.32 33.37
N GLY A 3 46.95 -8.59 33.99
CA GLY A 3 45.51 -8.87 33.93
C GLY A 3 44.96 -8.41 32.59
N LEU A 4 44.50 -9.35 31.77
CA LEU A 4 43.86 -9.10 30.49
C LEU A 4 42.52 -8.39 30.71
N ASP A 5 42.45 -7.14 30.25
CA ASP A 5 41.29 -6.23 30.26
C ASP A 5 40.23 -6.72 29.25
N LYS A 6 39.62 -7.89 29.50
CA LYS A 6 38.63 -8.53 28.62
C LYS A 6 37.25 -7.82 28.62
N ASN A 7 36.99 -6.94 29.59
CA ASN A 7 35.66 -6.38 29.86
C ASN A 7 35.31 -5.16 28.98
N LYS A 8 36.30 -4.39 28.51
CA LYS A 8 36.05 -3.23 27.65
C LYS A 8 35.52 -3.60 26.27
N ASN A 9 35.93 -4.74 25.71
CA ASN A 9 35.53 -5.14 24.37
C ASN A 9 34.05 -5.57 24.29
N THR A 10 33.54 -6.26 25.33
CA THR A 10 32.13 -6.68 25.42
C THR A 10 31.13 -5.52 25.48
N ASN A 11 31.48 -4.41 26.15
CA ASN A 11 30.59 -3.25 26.25
C ASN A 11 30.50 -2.49 24.90
N ILE A 12 31.61 -2.40 24.16
CA ILE A 12 31.66 -1.75 22.84
C ILE A 12 30.82 -2.55 21.81
N GLU A 13 30.87 -3.88 21.87
CA GLU A 13 30.06 -4.76 21.01
C GLU A 13 28.56 -4.67 21.37
N GLN A 14 28.21 -4.54 22.65
CA GLN A 14 26.84 -4.37 23.11
C GLN A 14 26.25 -3.01 22.71
N ASP A 15 27.04 -1.93 22.83
CA ASP A 15 26.64 -0.59 22.40
C ASP A 15 26.41 -0.51 20.88
N ALA A 16 27.26 -1.18 20.09
CA ALA A 16 27.09 -1.26 18.64
C ALA A 16 25.83 -2.05 18.23
N LEU A 17 25.50 -3.11 18.97
CA LEU A 17 24.29 -3.91 18.73
C LEU A 17 23.02 -3.09 19.03
N LEU A 18 23.00 -2.37 20.16
CA LEU A 18 21.91 -1.46 20.55
C LEU A 18 21.68 -0.36 19.52
N GLN A 19 22.75 0.27 19.02
CA GLN A 19 22.65 1.28 17.96
C GLN A 19 22.08 0.72 16.66
N SER A 20 22.42 -0.54 16.33
CA SER A 20 21.86 -1.21 15.15
C SER A 20 20.36 -1.50 15.31
N GLU A 21 19.91 -1.90 16.51
CA GLU A 21 18.49 -2.08 16.81
C GLU A 21 17.70 -0.77 16.73
N ASP A 22 18.25 0.33 17.25
CA ASP A 22 17.61 1.65 17.21
C ASP A 22 17.49 2.18 15.78
N LEU A 23 18.54 2.04 14.97
CA LEU A 23 18.50 2.36 13.54
C LEU A 23 17.46 1.51 12.79
N TYR A 24 17.37 0.22 13.09
CA TYR A 24 16.37 -0.66 12.50
C TYR A 24 14.94 -0.22 12.87
N ARG A 25 14.69 0.10 14.14
CA ARG A 25 13.39 0.60 14.62
C ARG A 25 13.02 1.94 13.98
N GLN A 26 13.96 2.86 13.85
CA GLN A 26 13.76 4.13 13.14
C GLN A 26 13.45 3.91 11.66
N GLY A 27 14.13 2.98 11.00
CA GLY A 27 13.85 2.61 9.61
C GLY A 27 12.44 2.05 9.44
N VAL A 28 12.01 1.16 10.33
CA VAL A 28 10.65 0.58 10.31
C VAL A 28 9.59 1.63 10.58
N ALA A 29 9.81 2.52 11.55
CA ALA A 29 8.88 3.63 11.84
C ALA A 29 8.76 4.60 10.65
N THR A 30 9.88 4.94 10.00
CA THR A 30 9.89 5.83 8.84
C THR A 30 9.13 5.25 7.65
N ILE A 31 9.30 3.94 7.38
CA ILE A 31 8.55 3.25 6.33
C ILE A 31 7.05 3.25 6.65
N LYS A 32 6.69 3.05 7.92
CA LYS A 32 5.30 3.07 8.36
C LYS A 32 4.65 4.45 8.19
N ASP A 33 5.38 5.52 8.48
CA ASP A 33 4.90 6.89 8.29
C ASP A 33 4.79 7.27 6.80
N LEU A 34 5.63 6.71 5.93
CA LEU A 34 5.51 6.85 4.47
C LEU A 34 4.23 6.21 3.92
N ILE A 35 3.87 5.02 4.40
CA ILE A 35 2.69 4.28 3.89
C ILE A 35 1.37 4.71 4.55
N ALA A 36 1.43 5.22 5.78
CA ALA A 36 0.25 5.60 6.56
C ALA A 36 0.48 6.95 7.27
N PRO A 37 0.50 8.07 6.52
CA PRO A 37 0.66 9.40 7.09
C PRO A 37 -0.50 9.72 8.04
N ALA A 38 -0.29 10.65 8.97
CA ALA A 38 -1.25 11.00 10.02
C ALA A 38 -2.64 11.45 9.51
N ALA A 39 -2.75 11.90 8.26
CA ALA A 39 -3.99 12.31 7.62
C ALA A 39 -4.75 11.15 6.93
N MET A 40 -4.26 9.91 7.03
CA MET A 40 -4.88 8.73 6.41
C MET A 40 -5.76 7.99 7.40
N LYS A 41 -7.01 7.73 7.00
CA LYS A 41 -7.97 6.93 7.74
C LYS A 41 -8.45 5.77 6.87
N ILE A 42 -8.24 4.55 7.37
CA ILE A 42 -8.62 3.32 6.68
C ILE A 42 -9.96 2.83 7.27
N GLY A 43 -11.01 2.86 6.46
CA GLY A 43 -12.29 2.23 6.76
C GLY A 43 -12.42 0.88 6.04
N ALA A 44 -13.39 0.07 6.44
CA ALA A 44 -13.63 -1.24 5.80
C ALA A 44 -13.95 -1.14 4.30
N ASN A 45 -14.63 -0.06 3.90
CA ASN A 45 -15.11 0.14 2.52
C ASN A 45 -14.54 1.39 1.85
N HIS A 46 -13.67 2.16 2.50
CA HIS A 46 -13.12 3.39 1.94
C HIS A 46 -11.79 3.73 2.58
N LEU A 47 -10.96 4.43 1.84
CA LEU A 47 -9.75 5.09 2.31
C LEU A 47 -10.02 6.59 2.31
N GLN A 48 -9.71 7.29 3.39
CA GLN A 48 -9.80 8.74 3.47
C GLN A 48 -8.39 9.31 3.68
N ILE A 49 -8.02 10.32 2.90
CA ILE A 49 -6.75 11.04 3.03
C ILE A 49 -7.09 12.52 3.11
N GLY A 50 -7.02 13.09 4.32
CA GLY A 50 -7.51 14.44 4.59
C GLY A 50 -9.02 14.54 4.31
N GLU A 51 -9.38 15.32 3.29
CA GLU A 51 -10.78 15.50 2.84
C GLU A 51 -11.15 14.61 1.64
N THR A 52 -10.16 13.95 1.02
CA THR A 52 -10.36 13.10 -0.16
C THR A 52 -10.77 11.68 0.24
N PHE A 53 -11.79 11.14 -0.42
CA PHE A 53 -12.24 9.77 -0.25
C PHE A 53 -11.88 8.92 -1.48
N ALA A 54 -11.31 7.75 -1.25
CA ALA A 54 -10.98 6.76 -2.26
C ALA A 54 -11.68 5.43 -1.96
N ARG A 55 -12.13 4.75 -3.03
CA ARG A 55 -12.74 3.42 -2.98
C ARG A 55 -12.44 2.69 -4.27
N THR A 56 -12.05 1.43 -4.16
CA THR A 56 -11.94 0.52 -5.31
C THR A 56 -13.25 -0.26 -5.46
N LEU A 57 -13.76 -0.32 -6.68
CA LEU A 57 -14.96 -1.07 -7.03
C LEU A 57 -14.58 -2.19 -8.00
N PHE A 58 -15.12 -3.39 -7.79
CA PHE A 58 -14.94 -4.54 -8.67
C PHE A 58 -16.30 -4.93 -9.26
N VAL A 59 -16.41 -4.92 -10.58
CA VAL A 59 -17.63 -5.28 -11.32
C VAL A 59 -17.34 -6.54 -12.12
N VAL A 60 -18.07 -7.62 -11.83
CA VAL A 60 -17.90 -8.93 -12.48
C VAL A 60 -19.08 -9.33 -13.36
N ALA A 61 -20.24 -8.69 -13.17
CA ALA A 61 -21.49 -9.04 -13.86
C ALA A 61 -21.77 -8.07 -15.01
N TYR A 62 -20.99 -8.16 -16.09
CA TYR A 62 -21.30 -7.42 -17.31
C TYR A 62 -22.50 -8.04 -18.04
N PRO A 63 -23.37 -7.23 -18.66
CA PRO A 63 -24.43 -7.73 -19.53
C PRO A 63 -23.87 -8.56 -20.69
N ARG A 64 -24.59 -9.63 -21.10
CA ARG A 64 -24.22 -10.45 -22.28
C ARG A 64 -24.22 -9.66 -23.59
N TYR A 65 -25.03 -8.62 -23.68
CA TYR A 65 -25.13 -7.76 -24.85
C TYR A 65 -24.90 -6.31 -24.44
N LEU A 66 -24.03 -5.63 -25.17
CA LEU A 66 -23.68 -4.24 -24.94
C LEU A 66 -24.15 -3.40 -26.14
N HIS A 67 -24.84 -2.30 -25.85
CA HIS A 67 -25.19 -1.32 -26.88
C HIS A 67 -24.02 -0.37 -27.12
N THR A 68 -24.00 0.28 -28.28
CA THR A 68 -23.05 1.36 -28.55
C THR A 68 -23.13 2.42 -27.46
N ASN A 69 -21.98 2.89 -26.99
CA ASN A 69 -21.89 3.93 -25.96
C ASN A 69 -22.42 3.53 -24.56
N TRP A 70 -22.53 2.23 -24.25
CA TRP A 70 -22.98 1.74 -22.93
C TRP A 70 -22.15 2.28 -21.75
N PHE A 71 -20.89 2.63 -21.98
CA PHE A 71 -19.95 3.07 -20.94
C PHE A 71 -19.76 4.59 -20.86
N SER A 72 -20.46 5.35 -21.71
CA SER A 72 -20.39 6.82 -21.77
C SER A 72 -20.52 7.53 -20.42
N PRO A 73 -21.48 7.16 -19.55
CA PRO A 73 -21.69 7.88 -18.30
C PRO A 73 -20.50 7.81 -17.35
N ILE A 74 -19.75 6.70 -17.39
CA ILE A 74 -18.60 6.51 -16.50
C ILE A 74 -17.39 7.30 -17.03
N ILE A 75 -17.14 7.27 -18.35
CA ILE A 75 -15.98 7.99 -18.94
C ILE A 75 -16.13 9.50 -18.92
N ASN A 76 -17.36 10.01 -18.92
CA ASN A 76 -17.66 11.43 -18.96
C ASN A 76 -17.88 12.04 -17.57
N ILE A 77 -17.56 11.30 -16.51
CA ILE A 77 -17.72 11.77 -15.14
C ILE A 77 -16.60 12.77 -14.81
N ASP A 78 -16.92 13.82 -14.06
CA ASP A 78 -16.01 14.95 -13.79
C ASP A 78 -15.06 14.72 -12.59
N PHE A 79 -14.63 13.48 -12.38
CA PHE A 79 -13.63 13.17 -11.35
C PHE A 79 -12.55 12.23 -11.88
N ALA A 80 -11.34 12.42 -11.39
CA ALA A 80 -10.21 11.56 -11.75
C ALA A 80 -10.42 10.15 -11.17
N MET A 81 -10.39 9.14 -12.04
CA MET A 81 -10.45 7.74 -11.64
C MET A 81 -9.56 6.86 -12.52
N ASP A 82 -8.93 5.89 -11.90
CA ASP A 82 -8.21 4.83 -12.61
C ASP A 82 -9.14 3.68 -12.91
N MET A 83 -9.01 3.12 -14.11
CA MET A 83 -9.86 2.04 -14.58
C MET A 83 -9.09 0.98 -15.33
N SER A 84 -9.41 -0.27 -15.04
CA SER A 84 -8.89 -1.42 -15.76
C SER A 84 -10.05 -2.35 -16.11
N MET A 85 -10.11 -2.78 -17.36
CA MET A 85 -11.11 -3.71 -17.86
C MET A 85 -10.40 -4.93 -18.45
N PHE A 86 -10.83 -6.12 -18.01
CA PHE A 86 -10.31 -7.39 -18.51
C PHE A 86 -11.43 -8.09 -19.27
N VAL A 87 -11.23 -8.26 -20.57
CA VAL A 87 -12.17 -8.97 -21.44
C VAL A 87 -11.55 -10.30 -21.83
N HIS A 88 -12.20 -11.39 -21.43
CA HIS A 88 -11.81 -12.74 -21.81
C HIS A 88 -12.80 -13.23 -22.86
N PRO A 89 -12.42 -13.31 -24.14
CA PRO A 89 -13.29 -13.87 -25.16
C PRO A 89 -13.55 -15.34 -24.85
N ILE A 90 -14.80 -15.74 -25.06
CA ILE A 90 -15.21 -17.15 -25.02
C ILE A 90 -15.53 -17.57 -26.45
N ASP A 91 -15.16 -18.80 -26.81
CA ASP A 91 -15.55 -19.37 -28.10
C ASP A 91 -17.08 -19.46 -28.14
N THR A 92 -17.67 -18.81 -29.14
CA THR A 92 -19.10 -18.94 -29.39
C THR A 92 -19.28 -20.19 -30.25
N VAL A 93 -20.21 -21.06 -29.88
CA VAL A 93 -20.57 -22.21 -30.72
C VAL A 93 -21.22 -21.68 -32.00
N ASP A 94 -20.52 -21.83 -33.13
CA ASP A 94 -21.11 -21.76 -34.47
C ASP A 94 -21.92 -23.04 -34.76
#